data_AF-A0A0Q9L4K1-F1
#
_entry.id   AF-A0A0Q9L4K1-F1
#
_cell.length_a   1.000
_cell.length_b   1.000
_cell.length_c   1.000
_cell.angle_alpha   90.00
_cell.angle_beta   90.00
_cell.angle_gamma   90.00
#
_symmetry.space_group_name_H-M   'P 1'
#
loop_
_entity.id
_entity.type
_entity.pdbx_description
1 polymer ?
#
loop_
_entity_poly.entity_id
_entity_poly.type
_entity_poly.pdbx_seq_one_letter_code
_entity_poly.pdbx_strand_id
1 'polypeptide(L)'
;MIWVQAVSYDELAVNTGKTIRYQGEEVALFKLKSGKLQAIQNRCPHKEGVLAEGIVCDDHVFCPMHDRKIHLPSGLVQAPDTGCVQTYSTKVHDGTVFIGFPINKELAC
;
A
#
# COMPACT_ATOMS: atom_id res chain seq x y z
N MET A 1 -4.97 16.96 -3.30
CA MET A 1 -5.25 15.60 -2.79
C MET A 1 -6.65 15.56 -2.20
N ILE A 2 -7.35 14.46 -2.35
CA ILE A 2 -8.60 14.15 -1.63
C ILE A 2 -8.25 13.13 -0.55
N TRP A 3 -8.63 13.41 0.69
CA TRP A 3 -8.43 12.49 1.80
C TRP A 3 -9.66 11.61 1.95
N VAL A 4 -9.46 10.31 1.83
CA VAL A 4 -10.51 9.30 1.94
C VAL A 4 -10.35 8.57 3.25
N GLN A 5 -11.41 8.52 4.04
CA GLN A 5 -11.47 7.72 5.26
C GLN A 5 -11.35 6.24 4.90
N ALA A 6 -10.40 5.54 5.52
CA ALA A 6 -10.12 4.13 5.23
C ALA A 6 -10.63 3.20 6.33
N VAL A 7 -10.07 3.30 7.53
CA VAL A 7 -10.29 2.34 8.63
C VAL A 7 -9.82 2.96 9.95
N SER A 8 -10.29 2.44 11.09
CA SER A 8 -9.68 2.70 12.39
C SER A 8 -8.21 2.22 12.43
N TYR A 9 -7.34 3.01 13.04
CA TYR A 9 -5.92 2.68 13.22
C TYR A 9 -5.71 1.43 14.08
N ASP A 10 -6.59 1.19 15.04
CA ASP A 10 -6.49 0.07 15.98
C ASP A 10 -7.05 -1.24 15.41
N GLU A 11 -7.95 -1.14 14.43
CA GLU A 11 -8.46 -2.30 13.69
C GLU A 11 -7.47 -2.83 12.64
N LEU A 12 -6.44 -2.05 12.29
CA LEU A 12 -5.38 -2.51 11.40
C LEU A 12 -4.45 -3.46 12.15
N ALA A 13 -4.52 -4.73 11.78
CA ALA A 13 -3.56 -5.73 12.20
C ALA A 13 -2.16 -5.37 11.68
N VAL A 14 -1.15 -5.55 12.54
CA VAL A 14 0.25 -5.31 12.19
C VAL A 14 0.69 -6.30 11.11
N ASN A 15 1.42 -5.81 10.11
CA ASN A 15 1.99 -6.56 8.99
C ASN A 15 0.97 -7.34 8.15
N THR A 16 -0.32 -7.03 8.26
CA THR A 16 -1.38 -7.61 7.43
C THR A 16 -1.93 -6.52 6.51
N GLY A 17 -2.07 -6.84 5.23
CA GLY A 17 -2.63 -5.90 4.26
C GLY A 17 -4.14 -5.78 4.37
N LYS A 18 -4.65 -4.56 4.18
CA LYS A 18 -6.08 -4.27 4.04
C LYS A 18 -6.34 -3.61 2.70
N THR A 19 -7.25 -4.16 1.91
CA THR A 19 -7.67 -3.55 0.64
C THR A 19 -8.64 -2.40 0.91
N ILE A 20 -8.28 -1.20 0.46
CA ILE A 20 -9.12 -0.01 0.46
C ILE A 20 -9.49 0.32 -0.99
N ARG A 21 -10.77 0.65 -1.24
CA ARG A 21 -11.27 0.95 -2.59
C ARG A 21 -11.80 2.37 -2.66
N TYR A 22 -11.40 3.10 -3.69
CA TYR A 22 -11.90 4.45 -3.96
C TYR A 22 -11.91 4.73 -5.46
N GLN A 23 -13.06 5.11 -6.02
CA GLN A 23 -13.22 5.46 -7.44
C GLN A 23 -12.62 4.44 -8.44
N GLY A 24 -12.75 3.15 -8.14
CA GLY A 24 -12.21 2.07 -8.98
C GLY A 24 -10.74 1.74 -8.76
N GLU A 25 -10.02 2.48 -7.92
CA GLU A 25 -8.67 2.14 -7.49
C GLU A 25 -8.70 1.22 -6.27
N GLU A 26 -7.78 0.26 -6.24
CA GLU A 26 -7.51 -0.56 -5.07
C GLU A 26 -6.15 -0.22 -4.48
N VAL A 27 -6.12 0.05 -3.18
CA VAL A 27 -4.93 0.39 -2.41
C VAL A 27 -4.71 -0.67 -1.33
N ALA A 28 -3.51 -1.21 -1.24
CA ALA A 28 -3.07 -2.06 -0.14
C ALA A 28 -2.54 -1.17 0.99
N LEU A 29 -3.24 -1.17 2.12
CA LEU A 29 -2.86 -0.45 3.33
C LEU A 29 -2.23 -1.42 4.34
N PHE A 30 -1.06 -1.06 4.86
CA PHE A 30 -0.32 -1.84 5.84
C PHE A 30 0.00 -0.99 7.07
N LYS A 31 -0.09 -1.59 8.25
CA LYS A 31 0.49 -1.06 9.50
C LYS A 31 1.75 -1.87 9.83
N LEU A 32 2.92 -1.26 9.71
CA LEU A 32 4.18 -1.93 10.02
C LEU A 32 4.34 -2.15 11.53
N LYS A 33 5.24 -3.04 11.95
CA LYS A 33 5.61 -3.25 13.37
C LYS A 33 6.00 -1.95 14.08
N SER A 34 6.58 -0.99 13.37
CA SER A 34 6.94 0.32 13.91
C SER A 34 5.73 1.24 14.16
N GLY A 35 4.51 0.79 13.85
CA GLY A 35 3.29 1.60 13.88
C GLY A 35 3.12 2.53 12.67
N LYS A 36 4.10 2.58 11.75
CA LYS A 36 4.02 3.39 10.52
C LYS A 36 3.01 2.78 9.56
N LEU A 37 2.24 3.65 8.91
CA LEU A 37 1.32 3.26 7.86
C LEU A 37 1.99 3.38 6.50
N GLN A 38 1.77 2.38 5.65
CA GLN A 38 2.20 2.40 4.26
C GLN A 38 1.01 2.05 3.37
N ALA A 39 0.82 2.80 2.30
CA ALA A 39 -0.25 2.58 1.34
C ALA A 39 0.32 2.58 -0.07
N ILE A 40 0.07 1.51 -0.81
CA ILE A 40 0.53 1.32 -2.19
C ILE A 40 -0.59 0.79 -3.08
N GLN A 41 -0.46 0.92 -4.39
CA GLN A 41 -1.37 0.28 -5.34
C GLN A 41 -1.49 -1.22 -5.04
N ASN A 42 -2.70 -1.76 -5.04
CA ASN A 42 -2.95 -3.14 -4.63
C ASN A 42 -2.68 -4.19 -5.74
N ARG A 43 -2.01 -3.78 -6.82
CA ARG A 43 -1.71 -4.64 -7.96
C ARG A 43 -0.21 -4.68 -8.18
N CYS A 44 0.32 -5.90 -8.16
CA CYS A 44 1.74 -6.15 -8.40
C CYS A 44 2.08 -5.77 -9.85
N PRO A 45 3.13 -4.96 -10.09
CA PRO A 45 3.45 -4.45 -11.42
C PRO A 45 3.97 -5.52 -12.39
N HIS A 46 4.12 -6.76 -11.92
CA HIS A 46 4.52 -7.90 -12.75
C HIS A 46 3.32 -8.54 -13.47
N LYS A 47 2.30 -9.00 -12.73
CA LYS A 47 1.13 -9.75 -13.26
C LYS A 47 -0.11 -9.55 -12.40
N GLU A 48 -0.32 -8.33 -11.89
CA GLU A 48 -1.55 -7.91 -11.21
C GLU A 48 -1.93 -8.71 -9.94
N GLY A 49 -0.96 -9.38 -9.29
CA GLY A 49 -1.19 -10.06 -8.02
C GLY A 49 -1.65 -9.10 -6.92
N VAL A 50 -2.52 -9.56 -6.02
CA VAL A 50 -3.13 -8.74 -4.96
C VAL A 50 -2.13 -8.51 -3.83
N LEU A 51 -1.55 -7.31 -3.73
CA LEU A 51 -0.47 -7.05 -2.79
C LEU A 51 -0.91 -7.05 -1.32
N ALA A 52 -2.17 -6.72 -1.03
CA ALA A 52 -2.73 -6.80 0.32
C ALA A 52 -2.73 -8.22 0.90
N GLU A 53 -2.66 -9.26 0.05
CA GLU A 53 -2.55 -10.67 0.44
C GLU A 53 -1.08 -11.12 0.58
N GLY A 54 -0.13 -10.20 0.35
CA GLY A 54 1.29 -10.46 0.44
C GLY A 54 1.83 -10.54 1.87
N ILE A 55 3.04 -11.08 1.99
CA ILE A 55 3.75 -11.21 3.26
C ILE A 55 4.59 -9.95 3.50
N VAL A 56 4.44 -9.31 4.66
CA VAL A 56 5.24 -8.15 5.05
C VAL A 56 6.44 -8.58 5.89
N CYS A 57 7.64 -8.25 5.40
CA CYS A 57 8.90 -8.38 6.14
C CYS A 57 9.60 -7.02 6.16
N ASP A 58 9.85 -6.51 7.37
CA ASP A 58 10.36 -5.16 7.61
C ASP A 58 9.50 -4.07 6.92
N ASP A 59 10.08 -3.35 5.98
CA ASP A 59 9.45 -2.30 5.17
C ASP A 59 9.14 -2.78 3.74
N HIS A 60 9.07 -4.09 3.52
CA HIS A 60 8.77 -4.69 2.23
C HIS A 60 7.53 -5.58 2.27
N VAL A 61 6.84 -5.67 1.14
CA VAL A 61 5.83 -6.69 0.88
C VAL A 61 6.28 -7.60 -0.25
N PHE A 62 6.05 -8.90 -0.07
CA PHE A 62 6.28 -9.92 -1.09
C PHE A 62 4.96 -10.27 -1.74
N CYS A 63 4.88 -10.10 -3.06
CA CYS A 63 3.71 -10.47 -3.84
C CYS A 63 3.38 -11.95 -3.63
N PRO A 64 2.15 -12.31 -3.23
CA PRO A 64 1.81 -13.68 -2.84
C PRO A 64 1.85 -14.68 -4.00
N MET A 65 1.85 -14.19 -5.25
CA MET A 65 1.79 -15.01 -6.45
C MET A 65 3.18 -15.40 -6.99
N HIS A 66 4.16 -14.49 -6.87
CA HIS A 66 5.45 -14.62 -7.58
C HIS A 66 6.63 -14.03 -6.78
N ASP A 67 6.46 -13.80 -5.48
CA ASP A 67 7.49 -13.34 -4.53
C ASP A 67 8.21 -12.04 -4.90
N ARG A 68 7.62 -11.20 -5.75
CA ARG A 68 8.15 -9.86 -6.07
C ARG A 68 8.25 -9.04 -4.79
N LYS A 69 9.48 -8.67 -4.41
CA LYS A 69 9.78 -7.86 -3.23
C LYS A 69 9.61 -6.38 -3.57
N ILE A 70 8.67 -5.71 -2.91
CA ILE A 70 8.35 -4.30 -3.14
C ILE A 70 8.64 -3.53 -1.85
N HIS A 71 9.41 -2.46 -1.95
CA HIS A 71 9.68 -1.56 -0.83
C HIS A 71 8.46 -0.65 -0.63
N LEU A 72 7.79 -0.79 0.51
CA LEU A 72 6.51 -0.13 0.79
C LEU A 72 6.61 1.41 0.80
N PRO A 73 7.65 2.04 1.40
CA PRO A 73 7.77 3.50 1.40
C PRO A 73 8.00 4.15 0.04
N SER A 74 8.71 3.48 -0.89
CA SER A 74 9.03 4.06 -2.20
C SER A 74 8.23 3.46 -3.37
N GLY A 75 7.55 2.34 -3.14
CA GLY A 75 6.84 1.59 -4.18
C GLY A 75 7.77 0.84 -5.15
N LEU A 76 9.10 0.90 -4.98
CA LEU A 76 10.04 0.29 -5.93
C LEU A 76 10.13 -1.24 -5.73
N VAL A 77 10.04 -1.98 -6.82
CA VAL A 77 10.43 -3.39 -6.86
C VAL A 77 11.94 -3.48 -6.65
N GLN A 78 12.36 -4.43 -5.82
CA GLN A 78 13.76 -4.61 -5.45
C GLN A 78 14.48 -5.55 -6.43
N ALA A 79 15.78 -5.32 -6.60
CA ALA A 79 16.65 -6.17 -7.41
C ALA A 79 16.56 -7.65 -6.95
N PRO A 80 16.66 -8.63 -7.88
CA PRO A 80 17.05 -8.48 -9.29
C PRO A 80 15.90 -8.03 -10.23
N ASP A 81 14.70 -7.84 -9.71
CA ASP A 81 13.54 -7.43 -10.48
C ASP A 81 13.46 -5.90 -10.64
N THR A 82 12.56 -5.46 -11.52
CA THR A 82 12.32 -4.05 -11.82
C THR A 82 10.83 -3.74 -11.84
N GLY A 83 10.51 -2.44 -11.80
CA GLY A 83 9.15 -1.92 -11.77
C GLY A 83 8.84 -1.21 -10.48
N CYS A 84 7.62 -0.71 -10.39
CA CYS A 84 7.17 0.04 -9.23
C CYS A 84 5.65 0.08 -9.15
N VAL A 85 5.15 0.46 -7.98
CA VAL A 85 3.75 0.74 -7.71
C VAL A 85 3.61 2.16 -7.21
N GLN A 86 2.44 2.75 -7.46
CA GLN A 86 2.09 4.03 -6.87
C GLN A 86 2.02 3.92 -5.34
N THR A 87 2.64 4.88 -4.64
CA THR A 87 2.48 5.08 -3.20
C THR A 87 1.43 6.14 -2.91
N TYR A 88 0.73 6.00 -1.79
CA TYR A 88 -0.30 6.95 -1.36
C TYR A 88 0.06 7.52 0.01
N SER A 89 -0.14 8.83 0.17
CA SER A 89 0.05 9.48 1.48
C SER A 89 -0.96 8.95 2.49
N THR A 90 -0.54 8.77 3.73
CA THR A 90 -1.43 8.38 4.83
C THR A 90 -1.34 9.39 5.97
N LYS A 91 -2.44 9.52 6.72
CA LYS A 91 -2.46 10.26 8.00
C LYS A 91 -3.44 9.62 8.96
N VAL A 92 -3.25 9.87 10.25
CA VAL A 92 -4.19 9.49 11.30
C VAL A 92 -4.80 10.76 11.89
N HIS A 93 -6.11 10.80 12.03
CA HIS A 93 -6.83 11.87 12.70
C HIS A 93 -7.96 11.24 13.53
N ASP A 94 -7.99 11.53 14.84
CA ASP A 94 -8.95 10.98 15.80
C ASP A 94 -9.10 9.45 15.70
N GLY A 95 -7.97 8.74 15.71
CA GLY A 95 -7.93 7.27 15.62
C GLY A 95 -8.29 6.70 14.24
N THR A 96 -8.63 7.54 13.27
CA THR A 96 -9.04 7.12 11.93
C THR A 96 -7.90 7.32 10.92
N VAL A 97 -7.63 6.30 10.11
CA VAL A 97 -6.68 6.36 9.00
C VAL A 97 -7.35 6.98 7.77
N PHE A 98 -6.65 7.93 7.16
CA PHE A 98 -7.02 8.53 5.89
C PHE A 98 -5.93 8.27 4.85
N ILE A 99 -6.35 8.00 3.60
CA ILE A 99 -5.47 7.85 2.44
C ILE A 99 -5.67 9.05 1.52
N GLY A 100 -4.55 9.65 1.09
CA GLY A 100 -4.53 10.79 0.19
C GLY A 100 -4.44 10.34 -1.26
N PHE A 101 -5.51 10.59 -2.03
CA PHE A 101 -5.55 10.37 -3.47
C PHE A 101 -5.22 11.68 -4.20
N PRO A 102 -4.38 11.67 -5.25
CA PRO A 102 -4.12 12.86 -6.05
C PRO A 102 -5.42 13.28 -6.79
N ILE A 103 -5.67 14.59 -6.91
CA ILE A 103 -6.89 15.12 -7.56
C ILE A 103 -6.78 14.97 -9.08
N ASN A 104 -5.57 15.12 -9.61
CA ASN A 104 -5.24 14.89 -11.00
C ASN A 104 -4.39 13.62 -11.07
N LYS A 105 -4.75 12.69 -11.94
CA LYS A 105 -3.92 11.51 -12.21
C LYS A 105 -2.68 11.96 -12.98
N GLU A 106 -1.66 12.37 -12.27
CA GLU A 106 -0.30 12.18 -12.76
C GLU A 106 0.07 10.74 -12.43
N LEU A 107 0.56 10.00 -13.43
CA LEU A 107 1.12 8.67 -13.26
C LEU A 107 2.23 8.77 -12.20
N ALA A 108 1.96 8.25 -11.01
CA ALA A 108 2.94 8.17 -9.94
C ALA A 108 3.59 6.79 -10.06
N CYS A 109 4.80 6.82 -10.60
CA CYS A 109 5.36 5.77 -11.45
C CYS A 109 4.54 5.55 -12.74
#